data_AF-A0A954RQK7-F1
#
_entry.id   AF-A0A954RQK7-F1
#
_cell.length_a   1.000
_cell.length_b   1.000
_cell.length_c   1.000
_cell.angle_alpha   90.00
_cell.angle_beta   90.00
_cell.angle_gamma   90.00
#
_symmetry.space_group_name_H-M   'P 1'
#
loop_
_entity.id
_entity.type
_entity.pdbx_description
1 polymer ?
#
loop_
_entity_poly.entity_id
_entity_poly.type
_entity_poly.pdbx_seq_one_letter_code
_entity_poly.pdbx_strand_id
1 'polypeptide(L)'
;MLDLIIVGAGGFGRELLEMVGDVFAPNEYRVKGFLAQDAAGLREHGIDLPLLGDPEEYQPQPNERFLLAIGFMDVRRRVVEKLTEKGGQFATFVHPQARIARTATIGVGAVIYPFCVVSNSAT
;
A
#
# COMPACT_ATOMS: atom_id res chain seq x y z
N MET A 1 -14.01 6.16 -8.37
CA MET A 1 -12.79 5.39 -8.67
C MET A 1 -11.63 6.03 -7.92
N LEU A 2 -11.01 5.28 -7.02
CA LEU A 2 -9.86 5.69 -6.20
C LEU A 2 -8.56 5.50 -6.96
N ASP A 3 -7.58 6.36 -6.69
CA ASP A 3 -6.22 6.21 -7.20
C ASP A 3 -5.37 5.53 -6.13
N LEU A 4 -5.10 4.23 -6.30
CA LEU A 4 -4.20 3.50 -5.41
C LEU A 4 -2.75 3.78 -5.82
N ILE A 5 -1.94 4.19 -4.86
CA ILE A 5 -0.51 4.43 -5.04
C ILE A 5 0.25 3.48 -4.12
N ILE A 6 1.16 2.70 -4.68
CA ILE A 6 1.97 1.77 -3.90
C ILE A 6 3.25 2.49 -3.45
N VAL A 7 3.46 2.56 -2.14
CA VAL A 7 4.61 3.24 -1.54
C VAL A 7 5.71 2.23 -1.28
N GLY A 8 6.70 2.18 -2.18
CA GLY A 8 7.78 1.20 -2.21
C GLY A 8 7.78 0.38 -3.50
N ALA A 9 8.86 0.47 -4.28
CA ALA A 9 9.04 -0.22 -5.57
C ALA A 9 9.84 -1.53 -5.48
N GLY A 10 10.03 -2.06 -4.26
CA GLY A 10 10.71 -3.34 -4.00
C GLY A 10 9.77 -4.54 -4.08
N GLY A 11 10.26 -5.72 -3.65
CA GLY A 11 9.49 -6.98 -3.67
C GLY A 11 8.12 -6.87 -3.02
N PHE A 12 8.04 -6.25 -1.84
CA PHE A 12 6.78 -6.05 -1.13
C PHE A 12 5.76 -5.25 -1.97
N GLY A 13 6.18 -4.20 -2.67
CA GLY A 13 5.28 -3.41 -3.53
C GLY A 13 4.77 -4.19 -4.72
N ARG A 14 5.61 -5.07 -5.29
CA ARG A 14 5.23 -5.95 -6.40
C ARG A 14 4.22 -7.00 -5.98
N GLU A 15 4.37 -7.58 -4.79
CA GLU A 15 3.39 -8.50 -4.23
C GLU A 15 2.02 -7.83 -4.02
N LEU A 16 1.99 -6.59 -3.53
CA LEU A 16 0.74 -5.84 -3.44
C LEU A 16 0.12 -5.56 -4.80
N LEU A 17 0.94 -5.22 -5.81
CA LEU A 17 0.45 -5.03 -7.17
C LEU A 17 -0.19 -6.31 -7.74
N GLU A 18 0.41 -7.47 -7.48
CA GLU A 18 -0.09 -8.76 -7.96
C GLU A 18 -1.46 -9.10 -7.39
N MET A 19 -1.68 -8.83 -6.09
CA MET A 19 -2.90 -9.22 -5.38
C MET A 19 -3.92 -8.08 -5.23
N VAL A 20 -3.66 -6.88 -5.74
CA VAL A 20 -4.57 -5.72 -5.54
C VAL A 20 -5.98 -5.98 -6.09
N GLY A 21 -6.08 -6.74 -7.18
CA GLY A 21 -7.36 -7.14 -7.78
C GLY A 21 -8.17 -8.14 -6.96
N ASP A 22 -7.53 -8.86 -6.02
CA ASP A 22 -8.22 -9.77 -5.10
C ASP A 22 -8.88 -9.00 -3.94
N VAL A 23 -8.38 -7.80 -3.63
CA VAL A 23 -8.81 -6.99 -2.49
C VAL A 23 -9.79 -5.89 -2.88
N PHE A 24 -9.58 -5.26 -4.04
CA PHE A 24 -10.38 -4.14 -4.50
C PHE A 24 -11.14 -4.51 -5.78
N ALA A 25 -12.41 -4.11 -5.89
CA ALA A 25 -13.19 -4.44 -7.08
C ALA A 25 -12.74 -3.61 -8.30
N PRO A 26 -12.72 -4.18 -9.54
CA PRO A 26 -12.16 -3.51 -10.72
C PRO A 26 -12.70 -2.11 -11.05
N ASN A 27 -13.93 -1.78 -10.63
CA ASN A 27 -14.56 -0.47 -10.89
C ASN A 27 -14.39 0.53 -9.73
N GLU A 28 -13.75 0.11 -8.65
CA GLU A 28 -13.57 0.94 -7.45
C GLU A 28 -12.22 1.67 -7.46
N TYR A 29 -11.22 1.16 -8.18
CA TYR A 29 -9.86 1.68 -8.15
C TYR A 29 -9.13 1.62 -9.50
N ARG A 30 -8.03 2.35 -9.58
CA ARG A 30 -6.91 2.08 -10.50
C ARG A 30 -5.59 2.16 -9.74
N VAL A 31 -4.59 1.39 -10.15
CA VAL A 31 -3.22 1.60 -9.65
C VAL A 31 -2.61 2.75 -10.43
N LYS A 32 -2.41 3.90 -9.77
CA LYS A 32 -1.87 5.11 -10.39
C LYS A 32 -0.37 4.98 -10.64
N GLY A 33 0.35 4.27 -9.79
CA GLY A 33 1.79 4.07 -9.89
C GLY A 33 2.45 3.82 -8.54
N PHE A 34 3.77 3.97 -8.50
CA PHE A 34 4.60 3.76 -7.33
C PHE A 34 5.22 5.06 -6.82
N LEU A 35 5.46 5.14 -5.51
CA LEU A 35 6.37 6.11 -4.90
C LEU A 35 7.62 5.40 -4.38
N ALA A 36 8.79 5.83 -4.84
CA ALA A 36 10.09 5.32 -4.42
C ALA A 36 11.21 6.27 -4.88
N GLN A 37 12.43 6.06 -4.35
CA GLN A 37 13.62 6.81 -4.75
C GLN A 37 14.06 6.48 -6.20
N ASP A 38 13.87 5.23 -6.62
CA ASP A 38 14.18 4.77 -7.96
C ASP A 38 13.15 3.76 -8.48
N ALA A 39 13.22 3.46 -9.77
CA ALA A 39 12.36 2.51 -10.47
C ALA A 39 13.09 1.22 -10.88
N ALA A 40 14.30 0.96 -10.36
CA ALA A 40 15.12 -0.18 -10.80
C ALA A 40 14.36 -1.50 -10.59
N GLY A 41 13.79 -1.68 -9.40
CA GLY A 41 13.01 -2.86 -9.05
C GLY A 41 11.69 -3.04 -9.82
N LEU A 42 11.18 -2.01 -10.52
CA LEU A 42 10.03 -2.15 -11.42
C LEU A 42 10.48 -2.59 -12.81
N ARG A 43 11.53 -1.93 -13.33
CA ARG A 43 12.09 -2.18 -14.67
C ARG A 43 12.66 -3.58 -14.80
N GLU A 44 13.41 -4.03 -13.80
CA GLU A 44 14.01 -5.37 -13.74
C GLU A 44 12.97 -6.49 -13.79
N HIS A 45 11.75 -6.19 -13.34
CA HIS A 45 10.64 -7.15 -13.28
C HIS A 45 9.54 -6.88 -14.33
N GLY A 46 9.79 -6.01 -15.32
CA GLY A 46 8.86 -5.77 -16.42
C GLY A 46 7.54 -5.09 -16.02
N ILE A 47 7.51 -4.35 -14.91
CA ILE A 47 6.32 -3.65 -14.44
C ILE A 47 6.21 -2.31 -15.17
N ASP A 48 5.19 -2.18 -16.03
CA ASP A 48 4.90 -0.97 -16.81
C ASP A 48 3.93 -0.03 -16.06
N LEU A 49 4.33 0.39 -14.86
CA LEU A 49 3.63 1.41 -14.07
C LEU A 49 4.58 2.56 -13.74
N PRO A 50 4.10 3.81 -13.70
CA PRO A 50 4.96 4.97 -13.51
C PRO A 50 5.49 5.05 -12.08
N LEU A 51 6.74 5.52 -11.97
CA LEU A 51 7.26 6.08 -10.73
C LEU A 51 6.77 7.53 -10.63
N LEU A 52 5.94 7.81 -9.63
CA LEU A 52 5.30 9.11 -9.43
C LEU A 52 6.22 10.12 -8.71
N GLY A 53 7.30 9.65 -8.09
CA GLY A 53 8.30 10.46 -7.41
C GLY A 53 8.71 9.92 -6.04
N ASP A 54 9.43 10.76 -5.29
CA ASP A 54 9.84 10.48 -3.92
C ASP A 54 8.62 10.56 -2.98
N PRO A 55 8.33 9.52 -2.17
CA PRO A 55 7.25 9.57 -1.19
C PRO A 55 7.33 10.71 -0.19
N GLU A 56 8.52 11.19 0.16
CA GLU A 56 8.71 12.28 1.12
C GLU A 56 8.42 13.66 0.52
N GLU A 57 8.51 13.79 -0.80
CA GLU A 57 8.26 15.03 -1.54
C GLU A 57 6.86 15.07 -2.17
N TYR A 58 6.25 13.90 -2.40
CA TYR A 58 4.95 13.77 -3.05
C TYR A 58 3.84 14.59 -2.37
N GLN A 59 2.96 15.18 -3.17
CA GLN A 59 1.81 15.97 -2.72
C GLN A 59 0.49 15.20 -2.99
N PRO A 60 -0.13 14.61 -1.95
CA PRO A 60 -1.34 13.81 -2.11
C PRO A 60 -2.52 14.59 -2.69
N GLN A 61 -3.32 13.91 -3.50
CA GLN A 61 -4.61 14.39 -3.98
C GLN A 61 -5.77 13.75 -3.19
N PRO A 62 -6.94 14.42 -3.07
CA PRO A 62 -8.05 13.91 -2.25
C PRO A 62 -8.57 12.51 -2.64
N ASN A 63 -8.46 12.13 -3.92
CA ASN A 63 -8.92 10.86 -4.47
C ASN A 63 -7.87 9.73 -4.37
N GLU A 64 -6.70 9.99 -3.78
CA GLU A 64 -5.59 9.04 -3.70
C GLU A 64 -5.60 8.27 -2.38
N ARG A 65 -5.24 6.98 -2.45
CA ARG A 65 -4.98 6.15 -1.27
C ARG A 65 -3.65 5.44 -1.41
N PHE A 66 -2.87 5.45 -0.34
CA PHE A 66 -1.55 4.85 -0.31
C PHE A 66 -1.60 3.42 0.26
N LEU A 67 -1.00 2.48 -0.45
CA LEU A 67 -0.68 1.13 0.04
C LEU A 67 0.77 1.11 0.51
N LEU A 68 1.00 0.85 1.79
CA LEU A 68 2.34 0.89 2.39
C LEU A 68 3.12 -0.40 2.13
N ALA A 69 4.15 -0.31 1.30
CA ALA A 69 5.02 -1.41 0.92
C ALA A 69 6.50 -1.16 1.28
N ILE A 70 6.75 -0.60 2.47
CA ILE A 70 8.10 -0.34 3.00
C ILE A 70 8.40 -1.30 4.16
N GLY A 71 9.42 -2.14 4.01
CA GLY A 71 9.86 -3.09 5.05
C GLY A 71 10.76 -2.48 6.14
N PHE A 72 11.51 -1.42 5.82
CA PHE A 72 12.38 -0.73 6.78
C PHE A 72 11.55 0.20 7.67
N MET A 73 11.53 -0.06 8.98
CA MET A 73 10.59 0.58 9.92
C MET A 73 10.84 2.07 10.14
N ASP A 74 12.11 2.49 10.12
CA ASP A 74 12.53 3.89 10.21
C ASP A 74 12.08 4.68 8.97
N VAL A 75 12.33 4.14 7.77
CA VAL A 75 11.88 4.74 6.51
C VAL A 75 10.35 4.78 6.44
N ARG A 76 9.69 3.66 6.80
CA ARG A 76 8.23 3.56 6.81
C ARG A 76 7.60 4.63 7.70
N ARG A 77 8.13 4.82 8.91
CA ARG A 77 7.62 5.83 9.85
C ARG A 77 7.73 7.24 9.25
N ARG A 78 8.93 7.60 8.78
CA ARG A 78 9.19 8.93 8.19
C ARG A 78 8.28 9.22 7.00
N VAL A 79 8.13 8.26 6.09
CA VAL A 79 7.26 8.39 4.91
C VAL A 79 5.79 8.51 5.31
N VAL A 80 5.32 7.71 6.26
CA VAL A 80 3.94 7.81 6.76
C VAL A 80 3.67 9.18 7.36
N GLU A 81 4.57 9.67 8.21
CA GLU A 81 4.47 11.01 8.81
C GLU A 81 4.38 12.09 7.72
N LYS A 82 5.30 12.08 6.75
CA LYS A 82 5.34 13.08 5.67
C LYS A 82 4.10 13.07 4.78
N LEU A 83 3.61 11.90 4.38
CA LEU A 83 2.40 11.81 3.58
C LEU A 83 1.17 12.24 4.39
N THR A 84 1.10 11.88 5.68
CA THR A 84 -0.01 12.28 6.57
C THR A 84 -0.02 13.79 6.82
N GLU A 85 1.15 14.42 7.07
CA GLU A 85 1.30 15.87 7.22
C GLU A 85 0.74 16.63 6.02
N LYS A 86 0.82 16.04 4.83
CA LYS A 86 0.32 16.61 3.57
C LYS A 86 -1.12 16.22 3.22
N GLY A 87 -1.84 15.59 4.15
CA GLY A 87 -3.24 15.18 3.98
C GLY A 87 -3.43 13.84 3.24
N GLY A 88 -2.37 13.06 3.10
CA GLY A 88 -2.41 11.73 2.49
C GLY A 88 -3.22 10.74 3.32
N GLN A 89 -3.90 9.83 2.63
CA GLN A 89 -4.75 8.81 3.25
C GLN A 89 -4.27 7.42 2.87
N PHE A 90 -4.22 6.50 3.82
CA PHE A 90 -3.75 5.14 3.59
C PHE A 90 -4.92 4.18 3.44
N ALA A 91 -4.81 3.25 2.50
CA ALA A 91 -5.70 2.11 2.40
C ALA A 91 -5.16 0.97 3.27
N THR A 92 -6.07 0.26 3.93
CA THR A 92 -5.75 -1.01 4.58
C THR A 92 -5.93 -2.14 3.57
N PHE A 93 -4.92 -2.97 3.41
CA PHE A 93 -4.94 -4.13 2.52
C PHE A 93 -5.24 -5.38 3.36
N VAL A 94 -6.44 -5.95 3.24
CA VAL A 94 -6.79 -7.21 3.91
C VAL A 94 -7.24 -8.19 2.85
N HIS A 95 -6.41 -9.19 2.58
CA HIS A 95 -6.75 -10.20 1.59
C HIS A 95 -8.01 -10.99 2.00
N PRO A 96 -8.97 -11.27 1.09
CA PRO A 96 -10.21 -11.98 1.43
C PRO A 96 -10.00 -13.39 2.00
N GLN A 97 -8.84 -14.01 1.74
CA GLN A 97 -8.46 -15.31 2.31
C GLN A 97 -7.84 -15.21 3.72
N ALA A 98 -7.68 -14.01 4.29
CA ALA A 98 -7.25 -13.86 5.68
C ALA A 98 -8.40 -14.15 6.65
N ARG A 99 -8.11 -14.79 7.77
CA ARG A 99 -9.08 -15.00 8.86
C ARG A 99 -8.88 -13.94 9.94
N ILE A 100 -9.80 -12.99 10.00
CA ILE A 100 -9.80 -11.94 11.02
C ILE A 100 -10.87 -12.24 12.07
N ALA A 101 -10.47 -12.35 13.35
CA ALA A 101 -11.43 -12.45 14.43
C ALA A 101 -12.29 -11.18 14.50
N ARG A 102 -13.60 -11.32 14.74
CA ARG A 102 -14.52 -10.17 14.84
C ARG A 102 -14.16 -9.18 15.95
N THR A 103 -13.38 -9.63 16.93
CA THR A 103 -12.91 -8.85 18.08
C THR A 103 -11.55 -8.20 17.83
N ALA A 104 -10.89 -8.50 16.72
CA ALA A 104 -9.62 -7.88 16.37
C ALA A 104 -9.82 -6.47 15.83
N THR A 105 -8.87 -5.58 16.11
CA THR A 105 -8.83 -4.24 15.54
C THR A 105 -7.71 -4.18 14.52
N ILE A 106 -8.02 -3.78 13.29
CA ILE A 106 -7.02 -3.58 12.23
C ILE A 106 -6.79 -2.09 12.04
N GLY A 107 -5.54 -1.66 12.24
CA GLY A 107 -5.12 -0.28 12.02
C GLY A 107 -5.16 0.14 10.55
N VAL A 108 -5.26 1.44 10.32
CA VAL A 108 -5.15 2.06 9.00
C VAL A 108 -3.75 1.78 8.41
N GLY A 109 -3.71 1.43 7.11
CA GLY A 109 -2.44 1.18 6.41
C GLY A 109 -1.81 -0.17 6.74
N ALA A 110 -2.51 -1.05 7.46
CA ALA A 110 -2.08 -2.43 7.66
C ALA A 110 -2.17 -3.23 6.35
N VAL A 111 -1.30 -4.23 6.24
CA VAL A 111 -1.29 -5.21 5.15
C VAL A 111 -1.39 -6.59 5.76
N ILE A 112 -2.41 -7.35 5.36
CA ILE A 112 -2.68 -8.71 5.83
C ILE A 112 -2.81 -9.61 4.60
N TYR A 113 -1.86 -10.52 4.47
CA TYR A 113 -1.73 -11.45 3.34
C TYR A 113 -2.78 -12.57 3.37
N PRO A 114 -2.99 -13.27 2.24
CA PRO A 114 -3.75 -14.51 2.21
C PRO A 114 -3.30 -15.48 3.31
N PHE A 115 -4.28 -16.19 3.88
CA PHE A 115 -4.06 -17.23 4.89
C PHE A 115 -3.46 -16.77 6.22
N CYS A 116 -3.26 -15.47 6.43
CA CYS A 116 -2.96 -14.92 7.75
C CYS A 116 -4.15 -15.11 8.71
N VAL A 117 -3.84 -15.29 10.00
CA VAL A 117 -4.84 -15.35 11.07
C VAL A 117 -4.58 -14.22 12.06
N VAL A 118 -5.57 -13.33 12.22
CA VAL A 118 -5.57 -12.34 13.29
C VAL A 118 -6.53 -12.82 14.37
N SER A 119 -5.98 -13.17 15.52
CA SER A 119 -6.69 -13.87 16.61
C SER A 119 -7.55 -12.94 17.47
N ASN A 120 -8.29 -13.55 18.40
CA ASN A 120 -9.19 -12.88 19.33
C ASN A 120 -8.50 -11.72 20.06
N SER A 121 -9.11 -10.53 20.01
CA SER A 121 -8.66 -9.32 20.72
C SER A 121 -7.27 -8.79 20.34
N ALA A 122 -6.73 -9.13 19.17
CA ALA A 122 -5.50 -8.53 18.67
C ALA A 122 -5.69 -7.06 18.22
N THR A 123 -4.62 -6.25 18.33
CA THR A 123 -4.57 -4.82 17.94
C THR A 123 -3.28 -4.48 17.23
#